data_AF-A0A0C3H014-F1
#
_entry.id   AF-A0A0C3H014-F1
#
_cell.length_a   1.000
_cell.length_b   1.000
_cell.length_c   1.000
_cell.angle_alpha   90.00
_cell.angle_beta   90.00
_cell.angle_gamma   90.00
#
_symmetry.space_group_name_H-M   'P 1'
#
loop_
_entity.id
_entity.type
_entity.pdbx_description
1 polymer ?
#
loop_
_entity_poly.entity_id
_entity_poly.type
_entity_poly.pdbx_seq_one_letter_code
_entity_poly.pdbx_strand_id
1 'polypeptide(L)'
;MDQATYEEYLKQVNLGKVRDFADQYYDDGIQVLSGGITYNKSRLLDLLDVIAKQMTETFDLLNFYSSRDGLAAELKVKYVAKNDVIKEPFEKAGFPEGYIGLKKGEVFEAHAVFTYRVKNGKFVFSQGFAA
;
A
#
# COMPACT_ATOMS: atom_id res chain seq x y z
N MET A 1 8.05 -7.45 13.88
CA MET A 1 8.32 -6.06 13.47
C MET A 1 7.71 -5.19 14.55
N ASP A 2 8.46 -4.22 15.06
CA ASP A 2 7.95 -3.26 16.05
C ASP A 2 7.39 -2.00 15.36
N GLN A 3 6.80 -1.09 16.14
CA GLN A 3 6.21 0.14 15.62
C GLN A 3 7.26 1.02 14.92
N ALA A 4 8.45 1.18 15.50
CA ALA A 4 9.51 2.02 14.92
C ALA A 4 9.94 1.52 13.52
N THR A 5 10.07 0.21 13.35
CA THR A 5 10.37 -0.39 12.05
C THR A 5 9.21 -0.20 11.06
N TYR A 6 7.97 -0.32 11.53
CA TYR A 6 6.78 -0.10 10.71
C TYR A 6 6.63 1.36 10.26
N GLU A 7 6.91 2.32 11.13
CA GLU A 7 6.94 3.75 10.79
C GLU A 7 8.04 4.06 9.77
N GLU A 8 9.21 3.42 9.88
CA GLU A 8 10.27 3.56 8.88
C GLU A 8 9.83 2.99 7.52
N TYR A 9 9.13 1.86 7.51
CA TYR A 9 8.49 1.34 6.31
C TYR A 9 7.53 2.37 5.69
N LEU A 10 6.62 2.97 6.47
CA LEU A 10 5.69 3.99 5.97
C LEU A 10 6.42 5.22 5.41
N LYS A 11 7.54 5.65 5.99
CA LYS A 11 8.35 6.73 5.40
C LYS A 11 8.85 6.37 4.00
N GLN A 12 9.33 5.15 3.80
CA GLN A 12 9.78 4.72 2.47
C GLN A 12 8.60 4.64 1.48
N VAL A 13 7.43 4.22 1.94
CA VAL A 13 6.19 4.25 1.14
C VAL A 13 5.83 5.67 0.72
N ASN A 14 5.80 6.60 1.66
CA ASN A 14 5.44 8.00 1.42
C ASN A 14 6.45 8.73 0.52
N LEU A 15 7.70 8.25 0.47
CA LEU A 15 8.73 8.73 -0.45
C LEU A 15 8.63 8.11 -1.86
N GLY A 16 7.70 7.18 -2.09
CA GLY A 16 7.58 6.44 -3.35
C GLY A 16 8.73 5.46 -3.59
N LYS A 17 9.46 5.06 -2.54
CA LYS A 17 10.66 4.21 -2.62
C LYS A 17 10.39 2.75 -2.29
N VAL A 18 9.12 2.33 -2.27
CA VAL A 18 8.74 0.96 -1.89
C VAL A 18 9.50 -0.08 -2.69
N ARG A 19 9.69 0.14 -4.00
CA ARG A 19 10.42 -0.80 -4.86
C ARG A 19 11.89 -0.97 -4.44
N ASP A 20 12.57 0.11 -4.05
CA ASP A 20 13.98 0.09 -3.63
C ASP A 20 14.20 -0.68 -2.32
N PHE A 21 13.18 -0.70 -1.45
CA PHE A 21 13.23 -1.35 -0.14
C PHE A 21 12.31 -2.58 -0.03
N ALA A 22 11.77 -3.05 -1.15
CA ALA A 22 10.80 -4.14 -1.18
C ALA A 22 11.37 -5.42 -0.55
N ASP A 23 12.65 -5.72 -0.77
CA ASP A 23 13.32 -6.91 -0.24
C ASP A 23 13.57 -6.83 1.27
N GLN A 24 13.59 -5.62 1.84
CA GLN A 24 13.72 -5.42 3.28
C GLN A 24 12.42 -5.76 4.02
N TYR A 25 11.27 -5.41 3.42
CA TYR A 25 9.97 -5.48 4.11
C TYR A 25 9.07 -6.62 3.63
N TYR A 26 9.20 -7.09 2.38
CA TYR A 26 8.35 -8.13 1.83
C TYR A 26 9.11 -9.43 1.63
N ASP A 27 8.51 -10.52 2.13
CA ASP A 27 8.91 -11.86 1.73
C ASP A 27 8.57 -12.10 0.25
N ASP A 28 9.36 -12.90 -0.46
CA ASP A 28 9.12 -13.18 -1.88
C ASP A 28 7.80 -13.90 -2.12
N GLY A 29 7.33 -14.68 -1.13
CA GLY A 29 6.06 -15.37 -1.14
C GLY A 29 4.89 -14.59 -0.53
N ILE A 30 5.03 -13.28 -0.28
CA ILE A 30 3.96 -12.47 0.32
C ILE A 30 2.65 -12.59 -0.47
N GLN A 31 1.54 -12.73 0.27
CA GLN A 31 0.19 -12.61 -0.25
C GLN A 31 -0.47 -11.32 0.25
N VAL A 32 -0.94 -10.49 -0.66
CA VAL A 32 -1.64 -9.24 -0.33
C VAL A 32 -3.09 -9.33 -0.79
N LEU A 33 -4.04 -9.24 0.14
CA LEU A 33 -5.46 -9.16 -0.16
C LEU A 33 -5.94 -7.71 -0.15
N SER A 34 -6.50 -7.25 -1.26
CA SER A 34 -7.21 -5.96 -1.35
C SER A 34 -8.44 -6.11 -2.23
N GLY A 35 -9.61 -5.66 -1.76
CA GLY A 35 -10.84 -5.67 -2.56
C GLY A 35 -11.27 -7.04 -3.10
N GLY A 36 -10.92 -8.14 -2.41
CA GLY A 36 -11.19 -9.51 -2.86
C GLY A 36 -10.17 -10.07 -3.86
N ILE A 37 -9.16 -9.29 -4.24
CA ILE A 37 -8.07 -9.69 -5.15
C ILE A 37 -6.83 -10.03 -4.32
N THR A 38 -6.11 -11.07 -4.74
CA THR A 38 -4.83 -11.48 -4.14
C THR A 38 -3.67 -11.11 -5.07
N TYR A 39 -2.70 -10.36 -4.56
CA TYR A 39 -1.45 -10.02 -5.24
C TYR A 39 -0.26 -10.76 -4.60
N ASN A 40 0.70 -11.12 -5.45
CA ASN A 40 2.06 -11.43 -4.99
C ASN A 40 2.91 -10.16 -4.97
N LYS A 41 4.16 -10.26 -4.49
CA LYS A 41 5.11 -9.15 -4.40
C LYS A 41 5.24 -8.36 -5.70
N SER A 42 5.48 -9.04 -6.84
CA SER A 42 5.66 -8.38 -8.13
C SER A 42 4.42 -7.58 -8.53
N ARG A 43 3.23 -8.20 -8.42
CA ARG A 43 1.96 -7.56 -8.78
C ARG A 43 1.64 -6.36 -7.88
N LEU A 44 1.95 -6.45 -6.58
CA LEU A 44 1.85 -5.31 -5.67
C LEU A 44 2.72 -4.15 -6.16
N LEU A 45 4.00 -4.40 -6.45
CA LEU A 45 4.94 -3.36 -6.89
C LEU A 45 4.52 -2.74 -8.23
N ASP A 46 3.99 -3.54 -9.15
CA ASP A 46 3.49 -3.04 -10.43
C ASP A 46 2.26 -2.13 -10.26
N LEU A 47 1.35 -2.46 -9.33
CA LEU A 47 0.22 -1.60 -8.97
C LEU A 47 0.72 -0.26 -8.40
N LEU A 48 1.66 -0.30 -7.47
CA LEU A 48 2.26 0.91 -6.88
C LEU A 48 2.92 1.80 -7.94
N ASP A 49 3.58 1.20 -8.94
CA ASP A 49 4.18 1.96 -10.05
C ASP A 49 3.12 2.65 -10.93
N VAL A 50 1.96 2.02 -11.15
CA VAL A 50 0.85 2.62 -11.90
C VAL A 50 0.23 3.78 -11.11
N ILE A 51 0.02 3.60 -9.81
CA ILE A 51 -0.45 4.65 -8.89
C ILE A 51 0.54 5.82 -8.93
N ALA A 52 1.83 5.56 -8.76
CA ALA A 52 2.88 6.58 -8.67
C ALA A 52 3.00 7.46 -9.94
N LYS A 53 2.59 6.95 -11.12
CA LYS A 53 2.58 7.74 -12.37
C LYS A 53 1.52 8.84 -12.39
N GLN A 54 0.39 8.63 -11.71
CA GLN A 54 -0.77 9.54 -11.78
C GLN A 54 -1.07 10.22 -10.44
N MET A 55 -0.67 9.62 -9.33
CA MET A 55 -0.98 10.06 -7.97
C MET A 55 0.26 10.01 -7.07
N THR A 56 0.21 10.79 -5.99
CA THR A 56 1.04 10.58 -4.80
C THR A 56 0.18 9.89 -3.76
N GLU A 57 0.63 8.74 -3.27
CA GLU A 57 0.01 8.02 -2.16
C GLU A 57 0.82 8.29 -0.89
N THR A 58 0.13 8.58 0.21
CA THR A 58 0.73 8.79 1.53
C THR A 58 -0.10 8.11 2.60
N PHE A 59 0.59 7.60 3.63
CA PHE A 59 0.03 6.90 4.78
C PHE A 59 0.46 7.60 6.06
N ASP A 60 -0.51 7.97 6.89
CA ASP A 60 -0.30 8.47 8.24
C ASP A 60 -0.76 7.40 9.26
N LEU A 61 0.14 7.00 10.16
CA LEU A 61 -0.16 6.02 11.19
C LEU A 61 -1.03 6.64 12.29
N LEU A 62 -2.22 6.10 12.51
CA LEU A 62 -3.13 6.50 13.57
C LEU A 62 -2.96 5.64 14.81
N ASN A 63 -2.99 4.30 14.63
CA ASN A 63 -2.79 3.34 15.71
C ASN A 63 -1.98 2.14 15.23
N PHE A 64 -1.21 1.55 16.12
CA PHE A 64 -0.41 0.35 15.86
C PHE A 64 -0.64 -0.70 16.96
N TYR A 65 -0.90 -1.92 16.54
CA TYR A 65 -1.12 -3.06 17.43
C TYR A 65 -0.21 -4.20 16.98
N SER A 66 0.61 -4.73 17.89
CA SER A 66 1.45 -5.90 17.62
C SER A 66 1.13 -7.04 18.56
N SER A 67 1.13 -8.26 18.04
CA SER A 67 1.03 -9.49 18.80
C SER A 67 2.08 -10.49 18.34
N ARG A 68 2.08 -11.69 18.93
CA ARG A 68 2.92 -12.79 18.48
C ARG A 68 2.59 -13.23 17.04
N ASP A 69 1.33 -13.09 16.64
CA ASP A 69 0.83 -13.63 15.37
C ASP A 69 0.94 -12.64 14.21
N GLY A 70 1.27 -11.38 14.50
CA GLY A 70 1.36 -10.35 13.48
C GLY A 70 1.23 -8.93 14.02
N LEU A 71 0.82 -8.02 13.14
CA LEU A 71 0.50 -6.65 13.52
C LEU A 71 -0.73 -6.15 12.78
N ALA A 72 -1.40 -5.17 13.36
CA ALA A 72 -2.43 -4.38 12.72
C ALA A 72 -2.08 -2.89 12.81
N ALA A 73 -2.34 -2.16 11.74
CA ALA A 73 -2.11 -0.72 11.67
C ALA A 73 -3.36 -0.03 11.15
N GLU A 74 -3.78 1.00 11.85
CA GLU A 74 -4.84 1.92 11.45
C GLU A 74 -4.18 3.12 10.81
N LEU A 75 -4.51 3.40 9.55
CA LEU A 75 -3.84 4.37 8.70
C LEU A 75 -4.86 5.34 8.10
N LYS A 76 -4.50 6.62 8.06
CA LYS A 76 -5.11 7.56 7.13
C LYS A 76 -4.36 7.48 5.81
N VAL A 77 -5.05 7.10 4.74
CA VAL A 77 -4.49 7.01 3.39
C VAL A 77 -4.92 8.23 2.60
N LYS A 78 -3.97 8.88 1.94
CA LYS A 78 -4.23 10.06 1.12
C LYS A 78 -3.62 9.91 -0.26
N TYR A 79 -4.45 10.09 -1.27
CA TYR A 79 -4.05 10.17 -2.67
C TYR A 79 -4.19 11.61 -3.16
N VAL A 80 -3.15 12.12 -3.82
CA VAL A 80 -3.17 13.44 -4.47
C VAL A 80 -2.88 13.25 -5.94
N ALA A 81 -3.79 13.69 -6.81
CA ALA A 81 -3.66 13.56 -8.25
C ALA A 81 -2.59 14.50 -8.82
N LYS A 82 -1.54 13.94 -9.44
CA LYS A 82 -0.47 14.70 -10.12
C LYS A 82 -0.93 15.23 -11.49
N ASN A 83 -1.88 14.52 -12.09
CA ASN A 83 -2.56 14.80 -13.36
C ASN A 83 -4.01 14.29 -13.26
N ASP A 84 -4.83 14.54 -14.28
CA ASP A 84 -6.15 13.90 -14.37
C ASP A 84 -5.96 12.38 -14.41
N VAL A 85 -6.47 11.70 -13.39
CA VAL A 85 -6.35 10.25 -13.27
C VAL A 85 -7.29 9.61 -14.28
N ILE A 86 -6.71 8.89 -15.23
CA ILE A 86 -7.45 8.17 -16.26
C ILE A 86 -7.38 6.67 -16.03
N LYS A 87 -8.44 5.97 -16.46
CA LYS A 87 -8.66 4.55 -16.18
C LYS A 87 -7.74 3.62 -16.98
N GLU A 88 -7.40 4.01 -18.21
CA GLU A 88 -6.70 3.17 -19.18
C GLU A 88 -5.36 2.57 -18.67
N PRO A 89 -4.45 3.31 -17.99
CA PRO A 89 -3.22 2.73 -17.45
C PRO A 89 -3.45 1.63 -16.41
N PHE A 90 -4.50 1.75 -15.59
CA PHE A 90 -4.87 0.76 -14.58
C PHE A 90 -5.41 -0.52 -15.23
N GLU A 91 -6.32 -0.39 -16.20
CA GLU A 91 -6.86 -1.53 -16.94
C GLU A 91 -5.77 -2.28 -17.72
N LYS A 92 -4.89 -1.56 -18.42
CA LYS A 92 -3.77 -2.15 -19.17
C LYS A 92 -2.79 -2.91 -18.28
N ALA A 93 -2.58 -2.44 -17.05
CA ALA A 93 -1.73 -3.12 -16.08
C ALA A 93 -2.46 -4.27 -15.35
N GLY A 94 -3.77 -4.45 -15.59
CA GLY A 94 -4.59 -5.47 -14.95
C GLY A 94 -4.95 -5.13 -13.51
N PHE A 95 -5.13 -3.85 -13.19
CA PHE A 95 -5.54 -3.35 -11.88
C PHE A 95 -6.74 -2.37 -11.97
N PRO A 96 -7.85 -2.73 -12.64
CA PRO A 96 -8.99 -1.83 -12.79
C PRO A 96 -9.57 -1.31 -11.45
N GLU A 97 -9.41 -2.07 -10.38
CA GLU A 97 -9.78 -1.72 -9.01
C GLU A 97 -8.96 -0.58 -8.39
N GLY A 98 -7.74 -0.35 -8.88
CA GLY A 98 -6.86 0.72 -8.40
C GLY A 98 -7.23 2.10 -8.95
N TYR A 99 -8.18 2.17 -9.89
CA TYR A 99 -8.61 3.42 -10.49
C TYR A 99 -9.50 4.24 -9.54
N ILE A 100 -9.09 5.48 -9.28
CA ILE A 100 -9.87 6.48 -8.56
C ILE A 100 -9.98 7.71 -9.48
N GLY A 101 -11.20 8.09 -9.85
CA GLY A 101 -11.43 9.22 -10.75
C GLY A 101 -11.18 10.55 -10.05
N LEU A 102 -9.98 11.11 -10.23
CA LEU A 102 -9.56 12.40 -9.65
C LEU A 102 -9.04 13.33 -10.74
N LYS A 103 -9.37 14.62 -10.63
CA LYS A 103 -8.77 15.70 -11.42
C LYS A 103 -7.44 16.14 -10.83
N LYS A 104 -6.57 16.72 -11.65
CA LYS A 104 -5.27 17.23 -11.20
C LYS A 104 -5.42 18.12 -9.94
N GLY A 105 -4.71 17.76 -8.88
CA GLY A 105 -4.73 18.47 -7.59
C GLY A 105 -5.84 18.05 -6.64
N GLU A 106 -6.83 17.26 -7.10
CA GLU A 106 -7.82 16.68 -6.20
C GLU A 106 -7.21 15.67 -5.25
N VAL A 107 -7.87 15.54 -4.10
CA VAL A 107 -7.44 14.71 -2.99
C VAL A 107 -8.53 13.70 -2.69
N PHE A 108 -8.14 12.44 -2.55
CA PHE A 108 -8.96 11.41 -1.93
C PHE A 108 -8.31 11.00 -0.62
N GLU A 109 -9.09 10.98 0.45
CA GLU A 109 -8.66 10.48 1.76
C GLU A 109 -9.55 9.30 2.15
N ALA A 110 -8.93 8.25 2.68
CA ALA A 110 -9.61 7.09 3.20
C ALA A 110 -9.04 6.71 4.56
N HIS A 111 -9.87 6.08 5.37
CA HIS A 111 -9.43 5.45 6.60
C HIS A 111 -9.30 3.95 6.37
N ALA A 112 -8.14 3.37 6.68
CA ALA A 112 -7.87 1.98 6.41
C ALA A 112 -7.26 1.26 7.60
N VAL A 113 -7.70 0.04 7.84
CA VAL A 113 -7.06 -0.89 8.77
C VAL A 113 -6.36 -1.95 7.95
N PHE A 114 -5.07 -2.13 8.18
CA PHE A 114 -4.27 -3.20 7.58
C PHE A 114 -3.89 -4.22 8.64
N THR A 115 -4.05 -5.49 8.33
CA THR A 115 -3.55 -6.60 9.16
C THR A 115 -2.44 -7.34 8.43
N TYR A 116 -1.42 -7.75 9.16
CA TYR A 116 -0.21 -8.34 8.60
C TYR A 116 0.24 -9.55 9.41
N ARG A 117 0.76 -10.56 8.73
CA ARG A 117 1.60 -11.59 9.36
C ARG A 117 3.06 -11.31 9.04
N VAL A 118 3.92 -11.44 10.05
CA VAL A 118 5.35 -11.12 9.95
C VAL A 118 6.19 -12.36 10.28
N LYS A 119 7.15 -12.68 9.42
CA LYS A 119 8.13 -13.75 9.64
C LYS A 119 9.53 -13.21 9.35
N ASN A 120 10.48 -13.42 10.26
CA ASN A 120 11.86 -12.96 10.12
C ASN A 120 11.97 -11.46 9.78
N GLY A 121 11.10 -10.63 10.38
CA GLY A 121 11.07 -9.19 10.14
C GLY A 121 10.36 -8.75 8.85
N LYS A 122 9.91 -9.68 7.99
CA LYS A 122 9.24 -9.38 6.72
C LYS A 122 7.74 -9.71 6.76
N PHE A 123 6.95 -8.95 6.01
CA PHE A 123 5.56 -9.26 5.74
C PHE A 123 5.47 -10.49 4.84
N VAL A 124 4.73 -11.51 5.30
CA VAL A 124 4.37 -12.70 4.51
C VAL A 124 2.89 -12.70 4.11
N PHE A 125 2.10 -11.83 4.73
CA PHE A 125 0.70 -11.61 4.40
C PHE A 125 0.32 -10.18 4.76
N SER A 126 -0.55 -9.56 3.96
CA SER A 126 -1.19 -8.28 4.22
C SER A 126 -2.64 -8.31 3.76
N GLN A 127 -3.54 -7.71 4.53
CA GLN A 127 -4.93 -7.49 4.12
C GLN A 127 -5.38 -6.09 4.55
N GLY A 128 -5.91 -5.32 3.60
CA GLY A 128 -6.47 -3.99 3.83
C GLY A 128 -8.00 -4.00 3.93
N PHE A 129 -8.53 -3.24 4.87
CA PHE A 129 -9.95 -2.92 5.02
C PHE A 129 -10.08 -1.40 4.99
N ALA A 130 -10.67 -0.85 3.93
CA ALA A 130 -10.94 0.58 3.83
C ALA A 130 -12.40 0.86 4.21
N ALA A 131 -12.62 1.92 5.00
CA ALA A 131 -13.91 2.43 5.41
C ALA A 131 -14.18 3.82 4.80
#